data_AF-A0A523BHZ0-F1
#
_entry.id   AF-A0A523BHZ0-F1
#
_cell.length_a   1.000
_cell.length_b   1.000
_cell.length_c   1.000
_cell.angle_alpha   90.00
_cell.angle_beta   90.00
_cell.angle_gamma   90.00
#
_symmetry.space_group_name_H-M   'P 1'
#
loop_
_entity.id
_entity.type
_entity.pdbx_description
1 polymer ?
#
loop_
_entity_poly.entity_id
_entity_poly.type
_entity_poly.pdbx_seq_one_letter_code
_entity_poly.pdbx_strand_id
1 'polypeptide(L)'
;MGKGILRAKYGLSVFKDGTIRFDSTNTVLTHFKPKEIGTSVEKLKELGYTHDIYGRPLTSDDQLLELKVQDIILPREAADHFLRVAGFVDELLERFYGLRPYYNARKPEDLIGHVFFTISPHTFVANAVRLIGFTNTSVVMAHPFIHAAKRRNADGDEDSIILGLDALLNFSRSYLPNKPGGREDAPLLLVTQIDLEYVDDETYNIETVDRYPLEFFEATWRFEDPSNVKLRTVGRDYREGKEVRISFTVPVISIEAPRESRYRKLNTMAEKLEAHVALEAKIRAVDLEDSLSRALSHHFIRDIAGNLRKFSQQQFRCMRCNAKYRRVPLSGRCEKCGGELNLTVHRGTAVKYLIPTAEIINKYGIKGYLEHRVMLLQEEAEQMFSKSNQSKLELLETEKPKKVGLSSFL
;
A
#
# COMPACT_ATOMS: atom_id res chain seq x y z
N MET A 1 -19.99 -3.56 -24.98
CA MET A 1 -20.79 -2.43 -24.46
C MET A 1 -21.65 -2.83 -23.27
N GLY A 2 -22.42 -3.94 -23.33
CA GLY A 2 -23.30 -4.40 -22.23
C GLY A 2 -22.64 -4.56 -20.85
N LYS A 3 -21.53 -5.29 -20.75
CA LYS A 3 -20.78 -5.44 -19.47
C LYS A 3 -20.36 -4.10 -18.86
N GLY A 4 -20.01 -3.10 -19.69
CA GLY A 4 -19.60 -1.77 -19.23
C GLY A 4 -20.74 -0.97 -18.59
N ILE A 5 -21.96 -1.08 -19.15
CA ILE A 5 -23.15 -0.42 -18.59
C ILE A 5 -23.47 -1.00 -17.21
N LEU A 6 -23.41 -2.33 -17.06
CA LEU A 6 -23.61 -2.99 -15.77
C LEU A 6 -22.53 -2.56 -14.76
N ARG A 7 -21.24 -2.55 -15.13
CA ARG A 7 -20.19 -2.05 -14.24
C ARG A 7 -20.43 -0.62 -13.78
N ALA A 8 -20.84 0.26 -14.69
CA ALA A 8 -21.17 1.66 -14.35
C ALA A 8 -22.36 1.75 -13.38
N LYS A 9 -23.39 0.93 -13.56
CA LYS A 9 -24.55 0.84 -12.64
C LYS A 9 -24.11 0.53 -11.21
N TYR A 10 -23.12 -0.34 -11.03
CA TYR A 10 -22.57 -0.72 -9.73
C TYR A 10 -21.38 0.14 -9.27
N GLY A 11 -20.98 1.17 -10.03
CA GLY A 11 -19.82 2.01 -9.70
C GLY A 11 -18.49 1.24 -9.64
N LEU A 12 -18.32 0.24 -10.52
CA LEU A 12 -17.15 -0.65 -10.54
C LEU A 12 -16.16 -0.26 -11.65
N SER A 13 -14.89 -0.19 -11.29
CA SER A 13 -13.78 -0.02 -12.22
C SER A 13 -13.24 -1.38 -12.68
N VAL A 14 -12.73 -1.44 -13.91
CA VAL A 14 -12.19 -2.66 -14.51
C VAL A 14 -10.68 -2.56 -14.65
N PHE A 15 -9.98 -3.67 -14.39
CA PHE A 15 -8.55 -3.79 -14.63
C PHE A 15 -8.24 -4.15 -16.09
N LYS A 16 -6.96 -4.06 -16.49
CA LYS A 16 -6.51 -4.24 -17.88
C LYS A 16 -6.88 -5.59 -18.50
N ASP A 17 -7.14 -6.60 -17.68
CA ASP A 17 -7.45 -7.97 -18.07
C ASP A 17 -8.97 -8.29 -18.05
N GLY A 18 -9.80 -7.29 -17.75
CA GLY A 18 -11.25 -7.41 -17.68
C GLY A 18 -11.82 -7.76 -16.30
N THR A 19 -10.97 -8.08 -15.32
CA THR A 19 -11.38 -8.41 -13.94
C THR A 19 -11.62 -7.17 -13.09
N ILE A 20 -12.27 -7.34 -11.95
CA ILE A 20 -12.44 -6.30 -10.92
C ILE A 20 -11.57 -6.67 -9.71
N ARG A 21 -10.77 -5.72 -9.25
CA ARG A 21 -9.74 -5.95 -8.22
C ARG A 21 -9.95 -5.07 -7.01
N PHE A 22 -9.58 -5.62 -5.86
CA PHE A 22 -9.38 -4.89 -4.62
C PHE A 22 -7.94 -5.08 -4.17
N ASP A 23 -7.18 -3.99 -4.13
CA ASP A 23 -5.77 -4.00 -3.73
C ASP A 23 -5.62 -3.60 -2.26
N SER A 24 -4.81 -4.34 -1.52
CA SER A 24 -4.55 -4.08 -0.11
C SER A 24 -3.21 -4.65 0.32
N THR A 25 -2.55 -3.98 1.27
CA THR A 25 -1.35 -4.51 1.91
C THR A 25 -1.65 -5.85 2.59
N ASN A 26 -0.69 -6.75 2.50
CA ASN A 26 -0.79 -8.09 3.03
C ASN A 26 -0.23 -8.20 4.45
N THR A 27 -0.71 -9.17 5.22
CA THR A 27 -0.15 -9.49 6.53
C THR A 27 -0.39 -10.94 6.89
N VAL A 28 0.54 -11.53 7.64
CA VAL A 28 0.51 -12.93 8.02
C VAL A 28 -0.40 -13.13 9.22
N LEU A 29 -1.24 -14.15 9.16
CA LEU A 29 -2.02 -14.64 10.29
C LEU A 29 -2.07 -16.16 10.27
N THR A 30 -1.80 -16.79 11.42
CA THR A 30 -1.91 -18.25 11.58
C THR A 30 -3.06 -18.67 12.47
N HIS A 31 -3.51 -17.77 13.35
CA HIS A 31 -4.56 -18.02 14.32
C HIS A 31 -5.47 -16.81 14.47
N PHE A 32 -6.74 -17.05 14.76
CA PHE A 32 -7.74 -16.00 14.92
C PHE A 32 -8.83 -16.43 15.90
N LYS A 33 -9.53 -15.46 16.47
CA LYS A 33 -10.78 -15.69 17.22
C LYS A 33 -11.98 -15.33 16.34
N PRO A 34 -13.08 -16.11 16.36
CA PRO A 34 -14.28 -15.79 15.59
C PRO A 34 -14.78 -14.35 15.76
N LYS A 35 -14.73 -13.83 17.00
CA LYS A 35 -15.15 -12.45 17.31
C LYS A 35 -14.35 -11.36 16.59
N GLU A 36 -13.08 -11.63 16.26
CA GLU A 36 -12.20 -10.66 15.62
C GLU A 36 -12.51 -10.46 14.13
N ILE A 37 -13.11 -11.49 13.51
CA ILE A 37 -13.43 -11.51 12.08
C ILE A 37 -14.94 -11.37 11.82
N GLY A 38 -15.71 -11.10 12.88
CA GLY A 38 -17.16 -10.90 12.83
C GLY A 38 -17.95 -12.09 12.29
N THR A 39 -17.45 -13.32 12.45
CA THR A 39 -18.09 -14.53 11.90
C THR A 39 -18.61 -15.42 13.01
N SER A 40 -19.88 -15.82 12.92
CA SER A 40 -20.53 -16.67 13.93
C SER A 40 -19.86 -18.05 14.02
N VAL A 41 -19.91 -18.64 15.22
CA VAL A 41 -19.41 -20.00 15.49
C VAL A 41 -20.09 -21.03 14.57
N GLU A 42 -21.39 -20.91 14.34
CA GLU A 42 -22.17 -21.80 13.48
C GLU A 42 -21.63 -21.77 12.05
N LYS A 43 -21.41 -20.57 11.51
CA LYS A 43 -20.84 -20.40 10.17
C LYS A 43 -19.43 -20.98 10.04
N LEU A 44 -18.59 -20.80 11.05
CA LEU A 44 -17.24 -21.41 11.05
C LEU A 44 -17.29 -22.94 11.10
N LYS A 45 -18.25 -23.52 11.83
CA LYS A 45 -18.50 -24.97 11.79
C LYS A 45 -18.89 -25.45 10.41
N GLU A 46 -19.77 -24.74 9.70
CA GLU A 46 -20.11 -25.04 8.30
C GLU A 46 -18.88 -24.99 7.38
N LEU A 47 -17.95 -24.09 7.64
CA LEU A 47 -16.69 -23.94 6.90
C LEU A 47 -15.65 -25.02 7.25
N GLY A 48 -15.93 -25.89 8.23
CA GLY A 48 -15.07 -26.99 8.64
C GLY A 48 -14.12 -26.67 9.79
N TYR A 49 -14.41 -25.64 10.59
CA TYR A 49 -13.73 -25.36 11.86
C TYR A 49 -14.49 -26.04 13.00
N THR A 50 -13.92 -27.12 13.55
CA THR A 50 -14.60 -27.95 14.56
C THR A 50 -14.01 -27.84 15.96
N HIS A 51 -12.71 -27.59 16.07
CA HIS A 51 -11.97 -27.57 17.33
C HIS A 51 -11.06 -26.34 17.42
N ASP A 52 -10.79 -25.88 18.64
CA ASP A 52 -9.79 -24.86 18.93
C ASP A 52 -8.36 -25.42 18.90
N ILE A 53 -7.36 -24.55 19.10
CA ILE A 53 -5.95 -24.95 19.09
C ILE A 53 -5.59 -26.03 20.14
N TYR A 54 -6.39 -26.15 21.20
CA TYR A 54 -6.23 -27.12 22.28
C TYR A 54 -7.03 -28.41 22.05
N GLY A 55 -7.66 -28.55 20.88
CA GLY A 55 -8.48 -29.71 20.52
C GLY A 55 -9.87 -29.71 21.16
N ARG A 56 -10.30 -28.61 21.80
CA ARG A 56 -11.63 -28.53 22.41
C ARG A 56 -12.67 -28.17 21.37
N PRO A 57 -13.89 -28.73 21.41
CA PRO A 57 -14.95 -28.38 20.47
C PRO A 57 -15.22 -26.87 20.42
N LEU A 58 -15.42 -26.35 19.21
CA LEU A 58 -15.76 -24.94 19.01
C LEU A 58 -17.18 -24.66 19.54
N THR A 59 -17.27 -23.81 20.55
CA THR A 59 -18.51 -23.47 21.27
C THR A 59 -18.63 -21.98 21.58
N SER A 60 -17.51 -21.24 21.60
CA SER A 60 -17.47 -19.80 21.88
C SER A 60 -16.66 -19.06 20.82
N ASP A 61 -17.03 -17.78 20.62
CA ASP A 61 -16.38 -16.83 19.72
C ASP A 61 -15.05 -16.24 20.24
N ASP A 62 -14.67 -16.54 21.48
CA ASP A 62 -13.38 -16.18 22.09
C ASP A 62 -12.34 -17.30 22.01
N GLN A 63 -12.72 -18.49 21.51
CA GLN A 63 -11.77 -19.59 21.29
C GLN A 63 -10.82 -19.24 20.14
N LEU A 64 -9.54 -19.51 20.35
CA LEU A 64 -8.51 -19.33 19.34
C LEU A 64 -8.52 -20.53 18.38
N LEU A 65 -8.72 -20.26 17.11
CA LEU A 65 -8.75 -21.22 16.02
C LEU A 65 -7.48 -21.10 15.18
N GLU A 66 -7.04 -22.21 14.62
CA GLU A 66 -5.96 -22.24 13.63
C GLU A 66 -6.52 -21.97 12.23
N LEU A 67 -5.97 -20.98 11.54
CA LEU A 67 -6.37 -20.58 10.19
C LEU A 67 -5.97 -21.67 9.19
N LYS A 68 -6.95 -22.21 8.45
CA LYS A 68 -6.67 -23.14 7.35
C LYS A 68 -5.90 -22.40 6.25
N VAL A 69 -5.01 -23.13 5.58
CA VAL A 69 -4.02 -22.55 4.65
C VAL A 69 -4.66 -21.60 3.62
N GLN A 70 -5.71 -22.02 2.91
CA GLN A 70 -6.34 -21.22 1.84
C GLN A 70 -7.50 -20.32 2.31
N ASP A 71 -7.68 -20.15 3.61
CA ASP A 71 -8.69 -19.25 4.16
C ASP A 71 -8.09 -17.85 4.37
N ILE A 72 -8.87 -16.82 4.04
CA ILE A 72 -8.46 -15.42 4.11
C ILE A 72 -9.47 -14.57 4.87
N ILE A 73 -8.98 -13.51 5.48
CA ILE A 73 -9.78 -12.48 6.14
C ILE A 73 -9.50 -11.16 5.44
N LEU A 74 -10.57 -10.47 5.03
CA LEU A 74 -10.48 -9.23 4.28
C LEU A 74 -10.74 -8.01 5.16
N PRO A 75 -10.18 -6.83 4.81
CA PRO A 75 -10.55 -5.58 5.46
C PRO A 75 -12.02 -5.25 5.17
N ARG A 76 -12.70 -4.61 6.12
CA ARG A 76 -14.13 -4.26 5.99
C ARG A 76 -14.40 -3.32 4.80
N GLU A 77 -13.41 -2.54 4.37
CA GLU A 77 -13.46 -1.71 3.16
C GLU A 77 -13.69 -2.55 1.89
N ALA A 78 -13.21 -3.79 1.87
CA ALA A 78 -13.43 -4.73 0.76
C ALA A 78 -14.87 -5.26 0.72
N ALA A 79 -15.56 -5.27 1.86
CA ALA A 79 -16.87 -5.87 2.04
C ALA A 79 -17.92 -5.24 1.10
N ASP A 80 -18.04 -3.91 1.14
CA ASP A 80 -18.97 -3.17 0.28
C ASP A 80 -18.55 -3.22 -1.19
N HIS A 81 -17.25 -3.24 -1.46
CA HIS A 81 -16.74 -3.38 -2.83
C HIS A 81 -17.19 -4.72 -3.43
N PHE A 82 -16.92 -5.84 -2.76
CA PHE A 82 -17.27 -7.16 -3.26
C PHE A 82 -18.76 -7.46 -3.25
N LEU A 83 -19.55 -6.83 -2.36
CA LEU A 83 -21.01 -6.90 -2.44
C LEU A 83 -21.52 -6.32 -3.76
N ARG A 84 -20.95 -5.18 -4.20
CA ARG A 84 -21.27 -4.59 -5.51
C ARG A 84 -20.78 -5.48 -6.66
N VAL A 85 -19.60 -6.10 -6.55
CA VAL A 85 -19.10 -7.05 -7.55
C VAL A 85 -20.01 -8.28 -7.66
N ALA A 86 -20.46 -8.85 -6.54
CA ALA A 86 -21.39 -9.98 -6.52
C ALA A 86 -22.71 -9.64 -7.22
N GLY A 87 -23.31 -8.48 -6.90
CA GLY A 87 -24.51 -8.00 -7.58
C GLY A 87 -24.30 -7.77 -9.08
N PHE A 88 -23.14 -7.24 -9.48
CA PHE A 88 -22.76 -7.12 -10.88
C PHE A 88 -22.68 -8.48 -11.58
N VAL A 89 -22.05 -9.48 -10.96
CA VAL A 89 -21.92 -10.83 -11.54
C VAL A 89 -23.29 -11.49 -11.68
N ASP A 90 -24.17 -11.36 -10.68
CA ASP A 90 -25.52 -11.92 -10.72
C ASP A 90 -26.37 -11.30 -11.84
N GLU A 91 -26.41 -9.96 -11.95
CA GLU A 91 -27.14 -9.30 -13.02
C GLU A 91 -26.53 -9.57 -14.41
N LEU A 92 -25.21 -9.78 -14.47
CA LEU A 92 -24.52 -10.19 -15.68
C LEU A 92 -24.95 -11.60 -16.11
N LEU A 93 -25.04 -12.55 -15.18
CA LEU A 93 -25.54 -13.91 -15.43
C LEU A 93 -26.98 -13.87 -15.96
N GLU A 94 -27.86 -13.13 -15.31
CA GLU A 94 -29.27 -13.05 -15.70
C GLU A 94 -29.47 -12.35 -17.04
N ARG A 95 -28.97 -11.12 -17.18
CA ARG A 95 -29.30 -10.26 -18.32
C ARG A 95 -28.50 -10.57 -19.57
N PHE A 96 -27.27 -11.05 -19.41
CA PHE A 96 -26.37 -11.24 -20.54
C PHE A 96 -26.21 -12.71 -20.93
N TYR A 97 -26.23 -13.61 -19.95
CA TYR A 97 -26.04 -15.04 -20.17
C TYR A 97 -27.34 -15.85 -20.05
N GLY A 98 -28.44 -15.27 -19.56
CA GLY A 98 -29.70 -15.99 -19.36
C GLY A 98 -29.61 -17.09 -18.29
N LEU A 99 -28.66 -16.96 -17.36
CA LEU A 99 -28.40 -17.90 -16.28
C LEU A 99 -28.98 -17.39 -14.96
N ARG A 100 -29.16 -18.30 -14.00
CA ARG A 100 -29.59 -17.92 -12.64
C ARG A 100 -28.48 -17.14 -11.91
N PRO A 101 -28.84 -16.22 -11.00
CA PRO A 101 -27.87 -15.54 -10.14
C PRO A 101 -27.16 -16.56 -9.24
N TYR A 102 -25.87 -16.34 -8.99
CA TYR A 102 -25.01 -17.26 -8.26
C TYR A 102 -24.82 -16.85 -6.79
N TYR A 103 -24.45 -15.60 -6.53
CA TYR A 103 -24.10 -15.13 -5.18
C TYR A 103 -25.34 -14.84 -4.34
N ASN A 104 -26.33 -14.15 -4.91
CA ASN A 104 -27.53 -13.68 -4.21
C ASN A 104 -27.23 -12.91 -2.92
N ALA A 105 -26.05 -12.27 -2.84
CA ALA A 105 -25.57 -11.58 -1.65
C ALA A 105 -26.31 -10.26 -1.42
N ARG A 106 -26.85 -10.06 -0.22
CA ARG A 106 -27.54 -8.83 0.20
C ARG A 106 -26.76 -8.04 1.23
N LYS A 107 -25.94 -8.73 2.01
CA LYS A 107 -25.02 -8.16 3.00
C LYS A 107 -23.63 -8.80 2.82
N PRO A 108 -22.55 -8.13 3.25
CA PRO A 108 -21.21 -8.67 3.02
C PRO A 108 -20.96 -10.03 3.66
N GLU A 109 -21.62 -10.34 4.77
CA GLU A 109 -21.51 -11.64 5.44
C GLU A 109 -21.98 -12.80 4.56
N ASP A 110 -22.83 -12.55 3.56
CA ASP A 110 -23.28 -13.56 2.61
C ASP A 110 -22.13 -14.02 1.68
N LEU A 111 -21.04 -13.24 1.59
CA LEU A 111 -19.85 -13.60 0.82
C LEU A 111 -18.95 -14.62 1.55
N ILE A 112 -19.17 -14.85 2.85
CA ILE A 112 -18.38 -15.77 3.66
C ILE A 112 -18.59 -17.20 3.17
N GLY A 113 -17.48 -17.86 2.82
CA GLY A 113 -17.44 -19.20 2.24
C GLY A 113 -17.32 -19.23 0.73
N HIS A 114 -17.50 -18.10 0.04
CA HIS A 114 -17.27 -18.04 -1.40
C HIS A 114 -15.76 -18.02 -1.74
N VAL A 115 -15.45 -18.50 -2.94
CA VAL A 115 -14.09 -18.55 -3.48
C VAL A 115 -13.73 -17.20 -4.11
N PHE A 116 -12.53 -16.77 -3.79
CA PHE A 116 -11.82 -15.63 -4.34
C PHE A 116 -10.50 -16.10 -4.94
N PHE A 117 -9.88 -15.24 -5.71
CA PHE A 117 -8.52 -15.39 -6.17
C PHE A 117 -7.66 -14.26 -5.61
N THR A 118 -6.49 -14.61 -5.12
CA THR A 118 -5.46 -13.63 -4.73
C THR A 118 -4.28 -13.74 -5.67
N ILE A 119 -3.82 -12.59 -6.17
CA ILE A 119 -2.70 -12.47 -7.08
C ILE A 119 -1.85 -11.28 -6.64
N SER A 120 -0.53 -11.44 -6.74
CA SER A 120 0.38 -10.36 -6.39
C SER A 120 0.87 -9.63 -7.64
N PRO A 121 1.27 -8.36 -7.53
CA PRO A 121 1.86 -7.62 -8.64
C PRO A 121 3.08 -8.35 -9.22
N HIS A 122 3.37 -8.14 -10.49
CA HIS A 122 4.47 -8.75 -11.23
C HIS A 122 4.44 -10.29 -11.33
N THR A 123 3.30 -10.91 -11.02
CA THR A 123 3.10 -12.37 -11.16
C THR A 123 2.00 -12.69 -12.18
N PHE A 124 1.86 -13.98 -12.51
CA PHE A 124 0.81 -14.48 -13.43
C PHE A 124 0.03 -15.66 -12.85
N VAL A 125 0.23 -15.96 -11.57
CA VAL A 125 -0.40 -17.07 -10.86
C VAL A 125 -1.33 -16.50 -9.81
N ALA A 126 -2.60 -16.86 -9.91
CA ALA A 126 -3.60 -16.55 -8.91
C ALA A 126 -3.90 -17.79 -8.06
N ASN A 127 -3.90 -17.61 -6.75
CA ASN A 127 -4.19 -18.69 -5.80
C ASN A 127 -5.66 -18.61 -5.38
N ALA A 128 -6.36 -19.73 -5.44
CA ALA A 128 -7.72 -19.85 -4.95
C ALA A 128 -7.73 -19.75 -3.42
N VAL A 129 -8.62 -18.92 -2.90
CA VAL A 129 -8.77 -18.68 -1.47
C VAL A 129 -10.24 -18.59 -1.11
N ARG A 130 -10.57 -18.87 0.14
CA ARG A 130 -11.94 -18.81 0.65
C ARG A 130 -12.04 -17.72 1.71
N LEU A 131 -13.03 -16.85 1.55
CA LEU A 131 -13.29 -15.80 2.52
C LEU A 131 -13.93 -16.39 3.78
N ILE A 132 -13.35 -16.14 4.95
CA ILE A 132 -13.91 -16.62 6.23
C ILE A 132 -14.44 -15.53 7.13
N GLY A 133 -14.15 -14.26 6.84
CA GLY A 133 -14.65 -13.13 7.64
C GLY A 133 -14.03 -11.79 7.25
N PHE A 134 -14.43 -10.74 7.97
CA PHE A 134 -13.95 -9.39 7.76
C PHE A 134 -13.40 -8.79 9.05
N THR A 135 -12.34 -7.99 8.93
CA THR A 135 -11.72 -7.31 10.08
C THR A 135 -11.78 -5.79 9.91
N ASN A 136 -11.63 -5.07 11.02
CA ASN A 136 -11.59 -3.61 11.04
C ASN A 136 -10.20 -3.03 10.68
N THR A 137 -9.22 -3.89 10.36
CA THR A 137 -7.91 -3.45 9.86
C THR A 137 -7.96 -3.14 8.36
N SER A 138 -6.92 -2.48 7.85
CA SER A 138 -6.79 -2.12 6.43
C SER A 138 -5.89 -3.07 5.64
N VAL A 139 -5.78 -4.33 6.09
CA VAL A 139 -4.85 -5.32 5.51
C VAL A 139 -5.56 -6.63 5.22
N VAL A 140 -5.08 -7.35 4.22
CA VAL A 140 -5.52 -8.72 3.92
C VAL A 140 -4.71 -9.67 4.80
N MET A 141 -5.41 -10.45 5.62
CA MET A 141 -4.80 -11.44 6.51
C MET A 141 -4.95 -12.83 5.90
N ALA A 142 -3.83 -13.53 5.72
CA ALA A 142 -3.84 -14.92 5.26
C ALA A 142 -2.72 -15.74 5.90
N HIS A 143 -2.81 -17.06 5.75
CA HIS A 143 -1.76 -17.98 6.15
C HIS A 143 -0.44 -17.64 5.43
N PRO A 144 0.74 -17.72 6.07
CA PRO A 144 2.01 -17.35 5.43
C PRO A 144 2.29 -18.14 4.15
N PHE A 145 1.86 -19.41 4.08
CA PHE A 145 1.95 -20.21 2.85
C PHE A 145 1.19 -19.61 1.67
N ILE A 146 0.11 -18.86 1.89
CA ILE A 146 -0.61 -18.16 0.82
C ILE A 146 0.20 -17.00 0.27
N HIS A 147 0.79 -16.19 1.15
CA HIS A 147 1.62 -15.06 0.73
C HIS A 147 2.84 -15.57 -0.05
N ALA A 148 3.49 -16.62 0.45
CA ALA A 148 4.61 -17.25 -0.22
C ALA A 148 4.24 -17.94 -1.54
N ALA A 149 3.07 -18.59 -1.65
CA ALA A 149 2.58 -19.20 -2.90
C ALA A 149 2.38 -18.16 -4.03
N LYS A 150 2.25 -16.88 -3.67
CA LYS A 150 2.19 -15.77 -4.62
C LYS A 150 3.56 -15.16 -4.91
N ARG A 151 4.65 -15.78 -4.43
CA ARG A 151 6.03 -15.28 -4.54
C ARG A 151 6.18 -13.87 -3.97
N ARG A 152 5.60 -13.66 -2.79
CA ARG A 152 5.64 -12.40 -2.07
C ARG A 152 6.10 -12.59 -0.64
N ASN A 153 6.75 -11.56 -0.16
CA ASN A 153 7.12 -11.41 1.23
C ASN A 153 5.95 -10.77 1.98
N ALA A 154 5.97 -10.90 3.29
CA ALA A 154 5.06 -10.18 4.19
C ALA A 154 5.76 -8.95 4.80
N ASP A 155 6.46 -8.18 3.98
CA ASP A 155 7.28 -7.02 4.37
C ASP A 155 6.64 -5.66 3.99
N GLY A 156 5.34 -5.67 3.70
CA GLY A 156 4.55 -4.49 3.29
C GLY A 156 4.09 -4.52 1.84
N ASP A 157 4.23 -5.66 1.17
CA ASP A 157 3.72 -5.89 -0.18
C ASP A 157 2.18 -5.82 -0.25
N GLU A 158 1.67 -5.46 -1.43
CA GLU A 158 0.25 -5.40 -1.73
C GLU A 158 -0.20 -6.63 -2.53
N ASP A 159 -1.43 -7.09 -2.25
CA ASP A 159 -2.10 -8.16 -2.96
C ASP A 159 -3.39 -7.67 -3.60
N SER A 160 -3.68 -8.16 -4.81
CA SER A 160 -4.97 -7.98 -5.46
C SER A 160 -5.89 -9.16 -5.15
N ILE A 161 -7.11 -8.87 -4.74
CA ILE A 161 -8.18 -9.84 -4.51
C ILE A 161 -9.24 -9.71 -5.60
N ILE A 162 -9.70 -10.84 -6.13
CA ILE A 162 -10.68 -10.94 -7.21
C ILE A 162 -11.77 -11.92 -6.80
N LEU A 163 -13.03 -11.57 -7.00
CA LEU A 163 -14.14 -12.48 -6.73
C LEU A 163 -14.12 -13.63 -7.74
N GLY A 164 -14.25 -14.89 -7.28
CA GLY A 164 -13.93 -16.06 -8.09
C GLY A 164 -14.65 -16.12 -9.44
N LEU A 165 -15.97 -15.93 -9.45
CA LEU A 165 -16.75 -16.00 -10.69
C LEU A 165 -16.58 -14.76 -11.58
N ASP A 166 -16.24 -13.59 -11.02
CA ASP A 166 -15.85 -12.43 -11.81
C ASP A 166 -14.60 -12.72 -12.63
N ALA A 167 -13.57 -13.32 -12.01
CA ALA A 167 -12.35 -13.72 -12.70
C ALA A 167 -12.68 -14.64 -13.89
N LEU A 168 -13.49 -15.67 -13.67
CA LEU A 168 -13.80 -16.66 -14.71
C LEU A 168 -14.64 -16.10 -15.87
N LEU A 169 -15.62 -15.23 -15.59
CA LEU A 169 -16.53 -14.70 -16.61
C LEU A 169 -15.94 -13.53 -17.40
N ASN A 170 -15.07 -12.74 -16.77
CA ASN A 170 -14.68 -11.44 -17.28
C ASN A 170 -13.21 -11.34 -17.69
N PHE A 171 -12.37 -12.29 -17.30
CA PHE A 171 -11.01 -12.37 -17.79
C PHE A 171 -10.96 -12.79 -19.26
N SER A 172 -10.06 -12.18 -20.05
CA SER A 172 -9.66 -12.72 -21.34
C SER A 172 -8.23 -12.34 -21.68
N ARG A 173 -7.45 -13.31 -22.19
CA ARG A 173 -6.12 -13.05 -22.75
C ARG A 173 -6.14 -12.05 -23.91
N SER A 174 -7.27 -11.93 -24.60
CA SER A 174 -7.46 -10.96 -25.70
C SER A 174 -7.45 -9.49 -25.24
N TYR A 175 -7.70 -9.24 -23.95
CA TYR A 175 -7.67 -7.89 -23.37
C TYR A 175 -6.26 -7.46 -22.97
N LEU A 176 -5.33 -8.40 -22.85
CA LEU A 176 -4.00 -8.12 -22.35
C LEU A 176 -3.18 -7.30 -23.38
N PRO A 177 -2.45 -6.26 -22.94
CA PRO A 177 -1.56 -5.50 -23.81
C PRO A 177 -0.51 -6.39 -24.47
N ASN A 178 -0.24 -6.16 -25.76
CA ASN A 178 0.76 -6.90 -26.53
C ASN A 178 2.21 -6.56 -26.21
N LYS A 179 2.47 -5.58 -25.34
CA LYS A 179 3.84 -5.18 -24.95
C LYS A 179 4.39 -6.08 -23.84
N PRO A 180 5.70 -6.35 -23.79
CA PRO A 180 6.35 -6.98 -22.63
C PRO A 180 6.00 -6.20 -21.34
N GLY A 181 5.68 -6.91 -20.26
CA GLY A 181 5.14 -6.34 -19.01
C GLY A 181 3.61 -6.12 -19.00
N GLY A 182 2.94 -6.15 -20.16
CA GLY A 182 1.48 -6.02 -20.24
C GLY A 182 0.72 -7.25 -19.71
N ARG A 183 1.35 -8.43 -19.76
CA ARG A 183 0.78 -9.71 -19.31
C ARG A 183 1.05 -10.03 -17.84
N GLU A 184 1.99 -9.32 -17.22
CA GLU A 184 2.19 -9.39 -15.78
C GLU A 184 0.92 -8.89 -15.07
N ASP A 185 0.70 -9.34 -13.84
CA ASP A 185 -0.47 -9.13 -13.00
C ASP A 185 -1.73 -9.86 -13.46
N ALA A 186 -1.77 -10.54 -14.59
CA ALA A 186 -2.97 -11.23 -15.07
C ALA A 186 -3.05 -12.68 -14.52
N PRO A 187 -4.23 -13.18 -14.09
CA PRO A 187 -4.39 -14.53 -13.57
C PRO A 187 -4.36 -15.57 -14.71
N LEU A 188 -3.18 -15.81 -15.28
CA LEU A 188 -2.97 -16.75 -16.40
C LEU A 188 -3.02 -18.21 -15.95
N LEU A 189 -2.61 -18.47 -14.70
CA LEU A 189 -2.66 -19.78 -14.06
C LEU A 189 -3.43 -19.65 -12.75
N LEU A 190 -4.31 -20.62 -12.49
CA LEU A 190 -5.06 -20.72 -11.25
C LEU A 190 -4.56 -21.92 -10.45
N VAL A 191 -4.09 -21.66 -9.24
CA VAL A 191 -3.68 -22.71 -8.28
C VAL A 191 -4.83 -22.94 -7.33
N THR A 192 -5.38 -24.14 -7.33
CA THR A 192 -6.54 -24.51 -6.49
C THR A 192 -6.14 -25.15 -5.18
N GLN A 193 -4.94 -25.69 -5.08
CA GLN A 193 -4.40 -26.33 -3.89
C GLN A 193 -2.94 -25.92 -3.72
N ILE A 194 -2.57 -25.57 -2.49
CA ILE A 194 -1.20 -25.19 -2.17
C ILE A 194 -0.45 -26.40 -1.65
N ASP A 195 0.73 -26.60 -2.22
CA ASP A 195 1.73 -27.56 -1.77
C ASP A 195 2.95 -26.79 -1.26
N LEU A 196 3.58 -27.29 -0.19
CA LEU A 196 4.81 -26.72 0.34
C LEU A 196 5.96 -26.82 -0.66
N GLU A 197 5.97 -27.76 -1.61
CA GLU A 197 6.97 -27.78 -2.67
C GLU A 197 6.88 -26.57 -3.61
N TYR A 198 5.70 -25.97 -3.73
CA TYR A 198 5.44 -24.85 -4.62
C TYR A 198 5.69 -23.49 -3.96
N VAL A 199 5.63 -23.40 -2.63
CA VAL A 199 5.80 -22.13 -1.91
C VAL A 199 7.26 -21.70 -1.85
N ASP A 200 7.46 -20.40 -1.62
CA ASP A 200 8.77 -19.80 -1.44
C ASP A 200 9.51 -20.39 -0.22
N ASP A 201 10.84 -20.52 -0.36
CA ASP A 201 11.69 -21.17 0.65
C ASP A 201 11.87 -20.34 1.91
N GLU A 202 11.54 -19.04 1.89
CA GLU A 202 11.48 -18.21 3.10
C GLU A 202 10.56 -18.84 4.17
N THR A 203 9.47 -19.48 3.75
CA THR A 203 8.53 -20.14 4.67
C THR A 203 9.14 -21.30 5.45
N TYR A 204 10.19 -21.94 4.91
CA TYR A 204 10.87 -23.05 5.57
C TYR A 204 11.63 -22.63 6.83
N ASN A 205 11.89 -21.33 6.97
CA ASN A 205 12.56 -20.74 8.12
C ASN A 205 11.57 -20.34 9.22
N ILE A 206 10.26 -20.40 8.98
CA ILE A 206 9.25 -20.12 10.01
C ILE A 206 9.33 -21.16 11.11
N GLU A 207 9.44 -20.70 12.35
CA GLU A 207 9.52 -21.54 13.54
C GLU A 207 8.14 -22.13 13.87
N THR A 208 8.12 -23.39 14.28
CA THR A 208 6.87 -24.12 14.59
C THR A 208 6.67 -24.33 16.10
N VAL A 209 7.56 -23.76 16.92
CA VAL A 209 7.52 -23.90 18.38
C VAL A 209 6.50 -22.96 19.03
N ASP A 210 5.82 -23.45 20.07
CA ASP A 210 4.93 -22.66 20.94
C ASP A 210 5.70 -21.97 22.09
N ARG A 211 6.92 -22.43 22.37
CA ARG A 211 7.83 -21.85 23.35
C ARG A 211 9.28 -22.09 22.93
N TYR A 212 10.11 -21.07 23.01
CA TYR A 212 11.55 -21.24 22.82
C TYR A 212 12.16 -22.10 23.93
N PRO A 213 13.00 -23.09 23.60
CA PRO A 213 13.70 -23.91 24.57
C PRO A 213 14.80 -23.12 25.29
N LEU A 214 15.27 -23.57 26.45
CA LEU A 214 16.28 -22.87 27.24
C LEU A 214 17.59 -22.68 26.44
N GLU A 215 17.95 -23.71 25.68
CA GLU A 215 19.16 -23.78 24.87
C GLU A 215 19.21 -22.65 23.82
N PHE A 216 18.04 -22.22 23.32
CA PHE A 216 17.96 -21.06 22.42
C PHE A 216 18.44 -19.79 23.13
N PHE A 217 17.92 -19.51 24.32
CA PHE A 217 18.29 -18.32 25.09
C PHE A 217 19.77 -18.33 25.48
N GLU A 218 20.31 -19.48 25.89
CA GLU A 218 21.73 -19.62 26.21
C GLU A 218 22.62 -19.42 24.98
N ALA A 219 22.20 -19.87 23.80
CA ALA A 219 22.91 -19.63 22.54
C ALA A 219 22.95 -18.13 22.19
N THR A 220 21.87 -17.38 22.45
CA THR A 220 21.86 -15.92 22.23
C THR A 220 22.90 -15.19 23.08
N TRP A 221 23.15 -15.64 24.32
CA TRP A 221 24.19 -15.06 25.19
C TRP A 221 25.61 -15.29 24.68
N ARG A 222 25.80 -16.35 23.88
CA ARG A 222 27.09 -16.67 23.24
C ARG A 222 27.25 -16.02 21.86
N PHE A 223 26.28 -15.22 21.41
CA PHE A 223 26.26 -14.67 20.05
C PHE A 223 26.43 -15.74 18.96
N GLU A 224 25.82 -16.91 19.19
CA GLU A 224 25.94 -18.05 18.29
C GLU A 224 25.21 -17.78 16.96
N ASP A 225 25.76 -18.30 15.85
CA ASP A 225 25.13 -18.16 14.55
C ASP A 225 23.75 -18.86 14.52
N PRO A 226 22.69 -18.23 13.99
CA PRO A 226 21.35 -18.81 13.93
C PRO A 226 21.31 -20.22 13.30
N SER A 227 22.20 -20.50 12.35
CA SER A 227 22.29 -21.79 11.65
C SER A 227 22.67 -22.95 12.59
N ASN A 228 23.40 -22.65 13.66
CA ASN A 228 23.82 -23.64 14.66
C ASN A 228 22.74 -23.94 15.70
N VAL A 229 21.73 -23.07 15.82
CA VAL A 229 20.66 -23.23 16.80
C VAL A 229 19.64 -24.25 16.31
N LYS A 230 19.36 -25.25 17.15
CA LYS A 230 18.50 -26.38 16.79
C LYS A 230 17.03 -26.12 17.14
N LEU A 231 16.38 -25.19 16.43
CA LEU A 231 14.94 -24.96 16.53
C LEU A 231 14.13 -25.79 15.53
N ARG A 232 12.86 -26.06 15.85
CA ARG A 232 11.90 -26.66 14.90
C ARG A 232 11.40 -25.56 13.96
N THR A 233 11.46 -25.83 12.67
CA THR A 233 10.97 -24.93 11.62
C THR A 233 10.12 -25.72 10.65
N VAL A 234 9.28 -25.03 9.88
CA VAL A 234 8.46 -25.60 8.81
C VAL A 234 9.29 -26.50 7.90
N GLY A 235 10.47 -26.04 7.47
CA GLY A 235 11.33 -26.81 6.58
C GLY A 235 11.90 -28.07 7.20
N ARG A 236 12.15 -28.09 8.52
CA ARG A 236 12.61 -29.30 9.23
C ARG A 236 11.46 -30.28 9.43
N ASP A 237 10.29 -29.78 9.84
CA ASP A 237 9.08 -30.59 10.02
C ASP A 237 8.68 -31.27 8.71
N TYR A 238 8.67 -30.49 7.61
CA TYR A 238 8.35 -30.98 6.27
C TYR A 238 9.33 -32.07 5.79
N ARG A 239 10.64 -31.84 5.89
CA ARG A 239 11.67 -32.82 5.46
C ARG A 239 11.66 -34.11 6.29
N GLU A 240 11.23 -34.04 7.54
CA GLU A 240 11.06 -35.21 8.41
C GLU A 240 9.74 -35.95 8.18
N GLY A 241 8.89 -35.48 7.25
CA GLY A 241 7.59 -36.07 6.96
C GLY A 241 6.57 -35.88 8.08
N LYS A 242 6.76 -34.89 8.94
CA LYS A 242 5.82 -34.55 10.02
C LYS A 242 4.75 -33.58 9.53
N GLU A 243 3.60 -33.59 10.19
CA GLU A 243 2.57 -32.59 9.96
C GLU A 243 3.11 -31.20 10.29
N VAL A 244 3.04 -30.31 9.31
CA VAL A 244 3.54 -28.94 9.43
C VAL A 244 2.45 -28.08 10.07
N ARG A 245 2.68 -27.69 11.32
CA ARG A 245 1.78 -26.83 12.09
C ARG A 245 2.54 -25.64 12.62
N ILE A 246 2.18 -24.42 12.19
CA ILE A 246 2.84 -23.20 12.67
C ILE A 246 2.21 -22.81 13.99
N SER A 247 3.00 -22.80 15.07
CA SER A 247 2.57 -22.29 16.37
C SER A 247 3.00 -20.83 16.57
N PHE A 248 2.76 -20.29 17.76
CA PHE A 248 3.16 -18.94 18.15
C PHE A 248 3.65 -18.92 19.60
N THR A 249 4.58 -18.02 19.91
CA THR A 249 5.19 -17.91 21.25
C THR A 249 4.53 -16.86 22.13
N VAL A 250 3.96 -15.80 21.53
CA VAL A 250 3.36 -14.67 22.25
C VAL A 250 1.89 -14.55 21.87
N PRO A 251 0.95 -14.78 22.80
CA PRO A 251 -0.47 -14.55 22.55
C PRO A 251 -0.76 -13.05 22.48
N VAL A 252 -1.67 -12.65 21.60
CA VAL A 252 -2.23 -11.30 21.54
C VAL A 252 -3.66 -11.28 22.03
N ILE A 253 -4.09 -10.15 22.61
CA ILE A 253 -5.47 -9.97 23.08
C ILE A 253 -6.43 -9.81 21.91
N SER A 254 -5.99 -9.08 20.88
CA SER A 254 -6.76 -8.80 19.67
C SER A 254 -5.84 -8.56 18.47
N ILE A 255 -6.29 -8.96 17.29
CA ILE A 255 -5.71 -8.58 15.98
C ILE A 255 -6.14 -7.19 15.50
N GLU A 256 -6.99 -6.47 16.25
CA GLU A 256 -7.40 -5.12 15.89
C GLU A 256 -6.21 -4.14 15.95
N ALA A 257 -6.15 -3.25 14.97
CA ALA A 257 -5.11 -2.24 14.82
C ALA A 257 -5.72 -0.89 14.41
N PRO A 258 -5.00 0.24 14.61
CA PRO A 258 -5.43 1.53 14.09
C PRO A 258 -5.70 1.44 12.58
N ARG A 259 -6.94 1.75 12.16
CA ARG A 259 -7.40 1.56 10.78
C ARG A 259 -6.55 2.30 9.76
N GLU A 260 -6.06 3.47 10.11
CA GLU A 260 -5.36 4.34 9.18
C GLU A 260 -4.18 5.01 9.87
N SER A 261 -3.05 5.06 9.15
CA SER A 261 -1.85 5.75 9.61
C SER A 261 -2.10 7.26 9.73
N ARG A 262 -1.47 7.89 10.72
CA ARG A 262 -1.52 9.35 10.87
C ARG A 262 -1.00 10.06 9.61
N TYR A 263 -0.09 9.43 8.87
CA TYR A 263 0.44 9.95 7.61
C TYR A 263 -0.63 10.17 6.53
N ARG A 264 -1.63 9.28 6.42
CA ARG A 264 -2.74 9.43 5.45
C ARG A 264 -3.74 10.52 5.87
N LYS A 265 -3.94 10.71 7.17
CA LYS A 265 -4.86 11.72 7.72
C LYS A 265 -4.38 13.17 7.55
N LEU A 266 -3.07 13.38 7.42
CA LEU A 266 -2.48 14.71 7.24
C LEU A 266 -2.50 15.08 5.75
N ASN A 267 -2.99 16.27 5.43
CA ASN A 267 -3.22 16.68 4.04
C ASN A 267 -2.00 17.36 3.45
N THR A 268 -1.30 18.19 4.25
CA THR A 268 -0.19 19.00 3.75
C THR A 268 1.15 18.35 4.09
N MET A 269 2.15 18.58 3.22
CA MET A 269 3.51 18.11 3.49
C MET A 269 4.13 18.80 4.72
N ALA A 270 3.77 20.06 4.97
CA ALA A 270 4.22 20.80 6.14
C ALA A 270 3.71 20.14 7.43
N GLU A 271 2.42 19.81 7.51
CA GLU A 271 1.84 19.07 8.64
C GLU A 271 2.51 17.70 8.85
N LYS A 272 2.76 16.97 7.75
CA LYS A 272 3.42 15.65 7.81
C LYS A 272 4.83 15.77 8.37
N LEU A 273 5.56 16.77 7.92
CA LEU A 273 6.92 17.04 8.36
C LEU A 273 6.94 17.48 9.83
N GLU A 274 6.08 18.42 10.22
CA GLU A 274 5.98 18.82 11.61
C GLU A 274 5.59 17.65 12.53
N ALA A 275 4.63 16.82 12.14
CA ALA A 275 4.24 15.65 12.91
C ALA A 275 5.35 14.61 13.02
N HIS A 276 6.17 14.45 11.97
CA HIS A 276 7.35 13.59 11.96
C HIS A 276 8.41 14.10 12.95
N VAL A 277 8.83 15.37 12.84
CA VAL A 277 9.85 15.94 13.73
C VAL A 277 9.36 16.02 15.18
N ALA A 278 8.08 16.31 15.39
CA ALA A 278 7.47 16.29 16.73
C ALA A 278 7.42 14.89 17.35
N LEU A 279 7.44 13.83 16.53
CA LEU A 279 7.58 12.45 17.00
C LEU A 279 9.03 12.14 17.35
N GLU A 280 9.99 12.51 16.48
CA GLU A 280 11.42 12.34 16.73
C GLU A 280 11.84 13.00 18.06
N ALA A 281 11.40 14.23 18.30
CA ALA A 281 11.70 14.96 19.54
C ALA A 281 11.14 14.28 20.82
N LYS A 282 10.20 13.34 20.70
CA LYS A 282 9.65 12.57 21.83
C LYS A 282 10.37 11.25 22.06
N ILE A 283 11.09 10.73 21.06
CA ILE A 283 11.69 9.41 21.12
C ILE A 283 13.09 9.53 21.73
N ARG A 284 13.30 8.93 22.91
CA ARG A 284 14.59 8.95 23.61
C ARG A 284 15.75 8.36 22.81
N ALA A 285 15.47 7.39 21.93
CA ALA A 285 16.48 6.73 21.10
C ALA A 285 16.90 7.55 19.87
N VAL A 286 16.22 8.66 19.58
CA VAL A 286 16.49 9.49 18.40
C VAL A 286 17.29 10.72 18.82
N ASP A 287 18.48 10.88 18.23
CA ASP A 287 19.18 12.16 18.23
C ASP A 287 18.52 13.07 17.19
N LEU A 288 17.78 14.06 17.68
CA LEU A 288 17.00 14.97 16.86
C LEU A 288 17.90 15.80 15.93
N GLU A 289 19.07 16.24 16.41
CA GLU A 289 19.95 17.11 15.62
C GLU A 289 20.61 16.32 14.49
N ASP A 290 21.10 15.11 14.77
CA ASP A 290 21.67 14.22 13.75
C ASP A 290 20.61 13.77 12.73
N SER A 291 19.42 13.34 13.18
CA SER A 291 18.34 12.90 12.30
C SER A 291 17.93 13.99 11.31
N LEU A 292 17.66 15.20 11.82
CA LEU A 292 17.28 16.34 10.99
C LEU A 292 18.42 16.76 10.05
N SER A 293 19.66 16.77 10.53
CA SER A 293 20.82 17.12 9.70
C SER A 293 20.99 16.18 8.52
N ARG A 294 20.77 14.87 8.72
CA ARG A 294 20.78 13.87 7.64
C ARG A 294 19.61 14.06 6.69
N ALA A 295 18.41 14.26 7.20
CA ALA A 295 17.23 14.49 6.36
C ALA A 295 17.38 15.76 5.49
N LEU A 296 17.89 16.85 6.06
CA LEU A 296 18.16 18.11 5.37
C LEU A 296 19.18 17.96 4.26
N SER A 297 20.32 17.34 4.55
CA SER A 297 21.41 17.17 3.59
C SER A 297 21.07 16.21 2.44
N HIS A 298 20.48 15.05 2.74
CA HIS A 298 20.24 14.00 1.75
C HIS A 298 18.96 14.18 0.93
N HIS A 299 17.91 14.77 1.52
CA HIS A 299 16.61 14.91 0.88
C HIS A 299 16.27 16.38 0.58
N PHE A 300 16.07 17.21 1.60
CA PHE A 300 15.45 18.53 1.40
C PHE A 300 16.30 19.48 0.54
N ILE A 301 17.55 19.71 0.92
CA ILE A 301 18.46 20.62 0.19
C ILE A 301 18.68 20.11 -1.24
N ARG A 302 18.82 18.79 -1.40
CA ARG A 302 19.02 18.14 -2.69
C ARG A 302 17.81 18.31 -3.61
N ASP A 303 16.60 18.14 -3.08
CA ASP A 303 15.36 18.31 -3.83
C ASP A 303 15.12 19.77 -4.21
N ILE A 304 15.35 20.71 -3.29
CA ILE A 304 15.24 22.15 -3.55
C ILE A 304 16.19 22.56 -4.68
N ALA A 305 17.49 22.23 -4.54
CA ALA A 305 18.49 22.56 -5.55
C ALA A 305 18.18 21.89 -6.91
N GLY A 306 17.74 20.62 -6.88
CA GLY A 306 17.33 19.87 -8.06
C GLY A 306 16.14 20.52 -8.77
N ASN A 307 15.14 20.97 -8.01
CA ASN A 307 13.95 21.64 -8.53
C ASN A 307 14.27 23.01 -9.14
N LEU A 308 15.10 23.83 -8.48
CA LEU A 308 15.56 25.12 -9.01
C LEU A 308 16.36 24.94 -10.32
N ARG A 309 17.30 23.99 -10.34
CA ARG A 309 18.06 23.64 -11.54
C ARG A 309 17.15 23.13 -12.67
N LYS A 310 16.16 22.29 -12.35
CA LYS A 310 15.21 21.77 -13.34
C LYS A 310 14.33 22.88 -13.90
N PHE A 311 13.92 23.85 -13.07
CA PHE A 311 13.16 25.02 -13.50
C PHE A 311 13.95 25.89 -14.48
N SER A 312 15.25 26.14 -14.23
CA SER A 312 16.08 26.95 -15.14
C SER A 312 16.41 26.25 -16.46
N GLN A 313 16.43 24.91 -16.48
CA GLN A 313 16.75 24.09 -17.66
C GLN A 313 15.52 23.51 -18.37
N GLN A 314 14.31 23.91 -17.98
CA GLN A 314 13.09 23.27 -18.42
C GLN A 314 12.77 23.47 -19.91
N GLN A 315 11.92 22.59 -20.43
CA GLN A 315 11.31 22.72 -21.75
C GLN A 315 9.91 23.33 -21.64
N PHE A 316 9.41 23.83 -22.77
CA PHE A 316 8.07 24.37 -22.92
C PHE A 316 7.21 23.35 -23.66
N ARG A 317 5.95 23.20 -23.24
CA ARG A 317 5.00 22.26 -23.86
C ARG A 317 3.78 23.02 -24.38
N CYS A 318 3.36 22.71 -25.61
CA CYS A 318 2.08 23.19 -26.11
C CYS A 318 0.91 22.45 -25.47
N MET A 319 -0.07 23.17 -24.94
CA MET A 319 -1.26 22.59 -24.30
C MET A 319 -2.18 21.86 -25.29
N ARG A 320 -2.13 22.20 -26.58
CA ARG A 320 -3.03 21.66 -27.59
C ARG A 320 -2.48 20.42 -28.29
N CYS A 321 -1.20 20.44 -28.70
CA CYS A 321 -0.59 19.35 -29.48
C CYS A 321 0.55 18.62 -28.76
N ASN A 322 0.85 18.96 -27.51
CA ASN A 322 1.95 18.39 -26.71
C ASN A 322 3.35 18.50 -27.34
N ALA A 323 3.54 19.33 -28.38
CA ALA A 323 4.86 19.62 -28.92
C ALA A 323 5.75 20.23 -27.83
N LYS A 324 7.00 19.76 -27.78
CA LYS A 324 8.00 20.19 -26.80
C LYS A 324 9.04 21.07 -27.48
N TYR A 325 9.36 22.18 -26.83
CA TYR A 325 10.34 23.16 -27.31
C TYR A 325 11.39 23.40 -26.23
N ARG A 326 12.67 23.43 -26.62
CA ARG A 326 13.76 23.77 -25.70
C ARG A 326 13.76 25.25 -25.31
N ARG A 327 13.30 26.13 -26.21
CA ARG A 327 13.16 27.57 -26.01
C ARG A 327 11.81 28.00 -26.58
N VAL A 328 11.22 29.05 -26.02
CA VAL A 328 10.00 29.63 -26.58
C VAL A 328 10.32 30.23 -27.96
N PRO A 329 9.58 29.87 -29.03
CA PRO A 329 9.71 30.53 -30.32
C PRO A 329 9.48 32.03 -30.20
N LEU A 330 10.12 32.84 -31.05
CA LEU A 330 9.98 34.31 -31.01
C LEU A 330 8.53 34.79 -31.20
N SER A 331 7.68 33.99 -31.86
CA SER A 331 6.25 34.26 -32.00
C SER A 331 5.46 34.11 -30.70
N GLY A 332 6.05 33.55 -29.63
CA GLY A 332 5.37 33.22 -28.39
C GLY A 332 4.34 32.09 -28.49
N ARG A 333 4.15 31.51 -29.68
CA ARG A 333 3.13 30.49 -29.97
C ARG A 333 3.75 29.20 -30.51
N CYS A 334 3.02 28.10 -30.38
CA CYS A 334 3.43 26.82 -30.94
C CYS A 334 3.46 26.89 -32.48
N GLU A 335 4.63 26.60 -33.06
CA GLU A 335 4.85 26.59 -34.51
C GLU A 335 4.00 25.54 -35.26
N LYS A 336 3.53 24.48 -34.57
CA LYS A 336 2.72 23.42 -35.19
C LYS A 336 1.21 23.70 -35.22
N CYS A 337 0.67 24.35 -34.21
CA CYS A 337 -0.79 24.48 -34.05
C CYS A 337 -1.28 25.86 -33.57
N GLY A 338 -0.37 26.82 -33.42
CA GLY A 338 -0.66 28.18 -32.94
C GLY A 338 -1.09 28.27 -31.46
N GLY A 339 -1.12 27.16 -30.73
CA GLY A 339 -1.52 27.12 -29.33
C GLY A 339 -0.49 27.70 -28.37
N GLU A 340 -0.93 27.98 -27.15
CA GLU A 340 -0.09 28.51 -26.07
C GLU A 340 0.94 27.49 -25.57
N LEU A 341 2.09 28.01 -25.15
CA LEU A 341 3.21 27.25 -24.61
C LEU A 341 3.28 27.49 -23.11
N ASN A 342 3.25 26.40 -22.34
CA ASN A 342 3.36 26.43 -20.89
C ASN A 342 4.69 25.89 -20.39
N LEU A 343 5.09 26.37 -19.22
CA LEU A 343 6.19 25.80 -18.43
C LEU A 343 5.85 24.36 -18.06
N THR A 344 6.89 23.51 -18.00
CA THR A 344 6.74 22.13 -17.52
C THR A 344 6.93 22.01 -16.01
N VAL A 345 7.65 22.97 -15.41
CA VAL A 345 7.80 23.13 -13.96
C VAL A 345 7.39 24.54 -13.60
N HIS A 346 6.40 24.67 -12.71
CA HIS A 346 5.93 25.96 -12.24
C HIS A 346 6.74 26.46 -11.03
N ARG A 347 6.76 27.78 -10.82
CA ARG A 347 7.45 28.44 -9.70
C ARG A 347 7.07 27.84 -8.35
N GLY A 348 5.78 27.62 -8.09
CA GLY A 348 5.31 27.04 -6.83
C GLY A 348 5.90 25.66 -6.53
N THR A 349 6.03 24.81 -7.56
CA THR A 349 6.68 23.50 -7.42
C THR A 349 8.18 23.63 -7.15
N ALA A 350 8.84 24.61 -7.77
CA ALA A 350 10.28 24.82 -7.61
C ALA A 350 10.67 25.23 -6.17
N VAL A 351 9.80 25.98 -5.50
CA VAL A 351 10.07 26.57 -4.16
C VAL A 351 9.34 25.83 -3.04
N LYS A 352 8.54 24.80 -3.35
CA LYS A 352 7.62 24.12 -2.42
C LYS A 352 8.23 23.75 -1.06
N TYR A 353 9.48 23.28 -1.03
CA TYR A 353 10.14 22.79 0.18
C TYR A 353 10.99 23.84 0.88
N LEU A 354 11.26 24.98 0.24
CA LEU A 354 12.23 25.95 0.74
C LEU A 354 11.78 26.62 2.05
N ILE A 355 10.51 27.02 2.12
CA ILE A 355 9.94 27.66 3.33
C ILE A 355 9.85 26.67 4.49
N PRO A 356 9.24 25.47 4.35
CA PRO A 356 9.20 24.49 5.44
C PRO A 356 10.60 24.10 5.94
N THR A 357 11.57 23.96 5.04
CA THR A 357 12.94 23.64 5.41
C THR A 357 13.60 24.75 6.23
N ALA A 358 13.40 26.01 5.88
CA ALA A 358 13.92 27.14 6.66
C ALA A 358 13.27 27.24 8.04
N GLU A 359 11.96 26.99 8.15
CA GLU A 359 11.24 26.96 9.42
C GLU A 359 11.77 25.90 10.37
N ILE A 360 12.07 24.69 9.86
CA ILE A 360 12.67 23.61 10.66
C ILE A 360 14.04 24.00 11.20
N ILE A 361 14.90 24.54 10.34
CA ILE A 361 16.26 24.98 10.73
C ILE A 361 16.17 25.99 11.88
N ASN A 362 15.27 26.98 11.77
CA ASN A 362 15.06 27.99 12.80
C ASN A 362 14.45 27.41 14.08
N LYS A 363 13.44 26.56 13.97
CA LYS A 363 12.71 25.98 15.11
C LYS A 363 13.58 25.04 15.94
N TYR A 364 14.43 24.26 15.29
CA TYR A 364 15.28 23.25 15.94
C TYR A 364 16.73 23.69 16.12
N GLY A 365 17.07 24.93 15.73
CA GLY A 365 18.36 25.54 16.01
C GLY A 365 19.55 24.90 15.28
N ILE A 366 19.32 24.35 14.08
CA ILE A 366 20.37 23.71 13.27
C ILE A 366 21.25 24.81 12.69
N LYS A 367 22.53 24.85 13.09
CA LYS A 367 23.45 25.94 12.70
C LYS A 367 24.56 25.49 11.76
N GLY A 368 25.18 26.47 11.10
CA GLY A 368 26.40 26.26 10.33
C GLY A 368 26.14 25.90 8.87
N TYR A 369 26.74 24.83 8.37
CA TYR A 369 26.76 24.54 6.93
C TYR A 369 25.34 24.42 6.32
N LEU A 370 24.44 23.70 6.99
CA LEU A 370 23.09 23.46 6.48
C LEU A 370 22.23 24.72 6.45
N GLU A 371 22.33 25.55 7.49
CA GLU A 371 21.69 26.86 7.59
C GLU A 371 22.13 27.76 6.43
N HIS A 372 23.44 27.95 6.27
CA HIS A 372 24.00 28.76 5.17
C HIS A 372 23.60 28.21 3.80
N ARG A 373 23.53 26.89 3.65
CA ARG A 373 23.15 26.27 2.38
C ARG A 373 21.71 26.58 2.00
N VAL A 374 20.80 26.58 2.97
CA VAL A 374 19.40 26.94 2.74
C VAL A 374 19.27 28.43 2.46
N MET A 375 20.00 29.29 3.17
CA MET A 375 20.04 30.74 2.87
C MET A 375 20.47 31.01 1.43
N LEU A 376 21.53 30.35 0.95
CA LEU A 376 21.98 30.50 -0.45
C LEU A 376 20.90 30.05 -1.45
N LEU A 377 20.18 28.97 -1.16
CA LEU A 377 19.07 28.51 -2.00
C LEU A 377 17.88 29.47 -1.97
N GLN A 378 17.66 30.17 -0.85
CA GLN A 378 16.69 31.27 -0.75
C GLN A 378 17.07 32.44 -1.65
N GLU A 379 18.31 32.91 -1.55
CA GLU A 379 18.81 33.99 -2.41
C GLU A 379 18.76 33.61 -3.90
N GLU A 380 19.14 32.39 -4.26
CA GLU A 380 19.06 31.89 -5.64
C GLU A 380 17.62 31.90 -6.16
N ALA A 381 16.67 31.41 -5.36
CA ALA A 381 15.26 31.43 -5.71
C ALA A 381 14.74 32.87 -5.87
N GLU A 382 15.05 33.76 -4.95
CA GLU A 382 14.65 35.17 -5.01
C GLU A 382 15.18 35.85 -6.27
N GLN A 383 16.48 35.71 -6.56
CA GLN A 383 17.08 36.28 -7.77
C GLN A 383 16.42 35.73 -9.05
N MET A 384 16.17 34.43 -9.10
CA MET A 384 15.55 33.78 -10.27
C MET A 384 14.13 34.29 -10.55
N PHE A 385 13.37 34.65 -9.51
CA PHE A 385 11.96 35.09 -9.66
C PHE A 385 11.73 36.60 -9.55
N SER A 386 12.70 37.36 -9.04
CA SER A 386 12.61 38.81 -8.76
C SER A 386 12.22 39.69 -9.95
N LYS A 387 12.44 39.25 -11.20
CA LYS A 387 12.17 40.04 -12.41
C LYS A 387 10.81 39.77 -13.09
N SER A 388 9.92 39.00 -12.47
CA SER A 388 8.60 38.68 -13.03
C SER A 388 7.46 39.66 -12.67
N ASN A 389 7.74 40.72 -11.88
CA ASN A 389 6.74 41.67 -11.37
C ASN A 389 6.81 43.07 -12.01
N GLN A 390 6.76 43.19 -13.34
CA GLN A 390 6.57 44.51 -13.98
C GLN A 390 5.26 44.68 -14.76
N SER A 391 4.28 43.76 -14.60
CA SER A 391 2.93 44.00 -15.14
C SER A 391 1.84 43.36 -14.27
N LYS A 392 1.65 43.88 -13.06
CA LYS A 392 0.40 43.96 -12.29
C LYS A 392 0.74 44.39 -10.86
N LEU A 393 1.03 45.68 -10.73
CA LEU A 393 1.06 46.39 -9.45
C LEU A 393 -0.27 47.13 -9.34
N GLU A 394 -1.24 46.51 -8.68
CA GLU A 394 -2.39 47.17 -8.05
C GLU A 394 -3.16 46.11 -7.27
N LEU A 395 -2.67 45.84 -6.05
CA LEU A 395 -3.45 45.57 -4.85
C LEU A 395 -2.45 45.33 -3.71
N LEU A 396 -2.52 46.23 -2.71
CA LEU A 396 -1.83 46.23 -1.42
C LEU A 396 -0.49 46.98 -1.36
N GLU A 397 -0.53 48.26 -1.73
CA GLU A 397 0.26 49.28 -1.03
C GLU A 397 -0.63 49.97 0.02
N THR A 398 -0.54 49.52 1.28
CA THR A 398 -0.56 50.43 2.43
C THR A 398 0.38 49.88 3.50
N GLU A 399 1.38 50.71 3.81
CA GLU A 399 2.24 50.72 5.00
C GLU A 399 3.53 49.86 5.00
N LYS A 400 4.65 50.57 4.80
CA LYS A 400 5.98 50.30 5.38
C LYS A 400 6.34 51.53 6.26
N PRO A 401 7.31 51.48 7.20
CA PRO A 401 8.29 50.42 7.44
C PRO A 401 8.55 50.07 8.93
N LYS A 402 8.77 48.79 9.27
CA LYS A 402 9.74 48.39 10.31
C LYS A 402 10.48 47.11 9.88
N LYS A 403 11.78 47.09 10.21
CA LYS A 403 12.72 46.00 9.92
C LYS A 403 12.23 44.68 10.54
N VAL A 404 12.51 43.60 9.79
CA VAL A 404 12.59 42.16 10.13
C VAL A 404 11.57 41.31 9.34
N GLY A 405 12.12 40.40 8.52
CA GLY A 405 11.65 39.03 8.38
C GLY A 405 10.38 38.76 7.57
N LEU A 406 10.47 37.68 6.76
CA LEU A 406 9.38 36.76 6.39
C LEU A 406 7.98 37.18 6.84
N SER A 407 7.29 37.97 6.03
CA SER A 407 5.86 38.27 6.23
C SER A 407 5.12 38.61 4.92
N SER A 408 5.67 38.26 3.75
CA SER A 408 4.88 38.15 2.51
C SER A 408 4.34 36.73 2.27
N PHE A 409 4.40 35.88 3.30
CA PHE A 409 3.81 34.53 3.34
C PHE A 409 3.00 34.35 4.64
N LEU A 410 1.99 35.19 4.84
CA LEU A 410 0.81 34.82 5.63
C LEU A 410 -0.39 34.71 4.69
#